data_AF-A0A259TX77-F1
#
_entry.id   AF-A0A259TX77-F1
#
_cell.length_a   1.000
_cell.length_b   1.000
_cell.length_c   1.000
_cell.angle_alpha   90.00
_cell.angle_beta   90.00
_cell.angle_gamma   90.00
#
_symmetry.space_group_name_H-M   'P 1'
#
loop_
_entity.id
_entity.type
_entity.pdbx_description
1 polymer ?
#
loop_
_entity_poly.entity_id
_entity_poly.type
_entity_poly.pdbx_seq_one_letter_code
_entity_poly.pdbx_strand_id
1 'polypeptide(L)'
;MDRLQCKACGSTSMIPMEVDPGDAAEFDLQEEEAEARFFTCHVCGDNWLSVRRVDQNDCQITFVHQMGLQPLLKRVAHMQTPVILTEATVDRWDYLIGDEPVPEDEWRDELDDRRQVLRSICSN
;
A
#
# COMPACT_ATOMS: atom_id res chain seq x y z
N MET A 1 16.28 -4.44 -12.07
CA MET A 1 15.20 -3.89 -11.24
C MET A 1 15.79 -2.83 -10.36
N ASP A 2 15.29 -1.60 -10.46
CA ASP A 2 15.70 -0.52 -9.57
C ASP A 2 15.10 -0.76 -8.19
N ARG A 3 15.94 -0.68 -7.16
CA ARG A 3 15.52 -0.82 -5.77
C ARG A 3 14.83 0.47 -5.33
N LEU A 4 13.69 0.35 -4.68
CA LEU A 4 12.95 1.47 -4.12
C LEU A 4 13.47 1.81 -2.71
N GLN A 5 13.36 3.09 -2.36
CA GLN A 5 13.67 3.56 -1.02
C GLN A 5 12.53 3.21 -0.05
N CYS A 6 12.87 2.56 1.06
CA CYS A 6 11.92 2.28 2.13
C CYS A 6 11.53 3.58 2.85
N LYS A 7 10.22 3.85 2.94
CA LYS A 7 9.71 5.02 3.65
C LYS A 7 9.81 4.89 5.18
N ALA A 8 9.88 3.66 5.70
CA ALA A 8 10.18 3.41 7.10
C ALA A 8 11.65 3.71 7.40
N CYS A 9 12.61 2.92 6.92
CA CYS A 9 14.03 3.06 7.34
C CYS A 9 14.93 3.91 6.43
N GLY A 10 14.43 4.40 5.29
CA GLY A 10 15.23 5.18 4.33
C GLY A 10 16.19 4.36 3.47
N SER A 11 16.29 3.05 3.68
CA SER A 11 17.19 2.17 2.93
C SER A 11 16.70 1.89 1.50
N THR A 12 17.61 1.86 0.53
CA THR A 12 17.30 1.49 -0.86
C THR A 12 17.32 -0.03 -1.03
N SER A 13 16.33 -0.70 -0.46
CA SER A 13 16.27 -2.16 -0.39
C SER A 13 14.95 -2.76 -0.87
N MET A 14 13.95 -1.95 -1.22
CA MET A 14 12.63 -2.49 -1.54
C MET A 14 12.59 -2.99 -2.98
N ILE A 15 12.08 -4.21 -3.15
CA ILE A 15 11.94 -4.85 -4.46
C ILE A 15 10.44 -5.10 -4.69
N PRO A 16 9.85 -4.57 -5.78
CA PRO A 16 8.48 -4.90 -6.15
C PRO A 16 8.42 -6.35 -6.64
N MET A 17 7.47 -7.11 -6.10
CA MET A 17 7.11 -8.44 -6.58
C MET A 17 5.70 -8.38 -7.14
N GLU A 18 5.53 -8.78 -8.40
CA GLU A 18 4.20 -8.96 -8.98
C GLU A 18 3.53 -10.17 -8.31
N VAL A 19 2.28 -9.99 -7.93
CA VAL A 19 1.48 -11.03 -7.30
C VAL A 19 0.31 -11.32 -8.23
N ASP A 20 0.07 -12.60 -8.53
CA ASP A 20 -1.09 -13.00 -9.29
C ASP A 20 -2.35 -12.77 -8.42
N PRO A 21 -3.31 -11.94 -8.85
CA PRO A 21 -4.55 -11.71 -8.13
C PRO A 21 -5.39 -13.01 -7.98
N GLY A 22 -5.13 -14.05 -8.77
CA GLY A 22 -5.81 -15.35 -8.69
C GLY A 22 -5.59 -16.11 -7.37
N ASP A 23 -4.47 -15.89 -6.68
CA ASP A 23 -4.19 -16.45 -5.34
C ASP A 23 -4.69 -15.53 -4.20
N ALA A 24 -5.18 -14.33 -4.51
CA ALA A 24 -5.66 -13.34 -3.57
C ALA A 24 -7.19 -13.41 -3.38
N ALA A 25 -7.75 -14.62 -3.32
CA ALA A 25 -9.18 -14.88 -3.15
C ALA A 25 -9.80 -14.26 -1.87
N GLU A 26 -8.98 -13.91 -0.87
CA GLU A 26 -9.43 -13.19 0.34
C GLU A 26 -9.69 -11.69 0.10
N PHE A 27 -9.30 -11.13 -1.05
CA PHE A 27 -9.39 -9.69 -1.34
C PHE A 27 -10.46 -9.32 -2.38
N ASP A 28 -11.34 -10.26 -2.77
CA ASP A 28 -12.45 -10.02 -3.72
C ASP A 28 -12.01 -9.41 -5.07
N LEU A 29 -10.90 -9.95 -5.62
CA LEU A 29 -10.21 -9.43 -6.82
C LEU A 29 -10.64 -10.09 -8.13
N GLN A 30 -11.92 -10.45 -8.28
CA GLN A 30 -12.46 -11.20 -9.44
C GLN A 30 -12.49 -10.46 -10.80
N GLU A 31 -11.82 -9.31 -10.97
CA GLU A 31 -11.90 -8.54 -12.22
C GLU A 31 -10.66 -8.71 -13.10
N GLU A 32 -10.90 -8.80 -14.42
CA GLU A 32 -9.96 -9.25 -15.48
C GLU A 32 -8.71 -8.35 -15.67
N GLU A 33 -8.63 -7.18 -15.01
CA GLU A 33 -7.49 -6.24 -15.08
C GLU A 33 -7.03 -5.75 -13.69
N ALA A 34 -6.88 -6.66 -12.72
CA ALA A 34 -6.27 -6.35 -11.43
C ALA A 34 -4.73 -6.54 -11.48
N GLU A 35 -3.97 -5.48 -11.20
CA GLU A 35 -2.51 -5.56 -11.00
C GLU A 35 -2.19 -5.49 -9.50
N ALA A 36 -1.60 -6.55 -8.95
CA ALA A 36 -1.12 -6.55 -7.56
C ALA A 36 0.42 -6.53 -7.51
N ARG A 37 0.96 -5.63 -6.67
CA ARG A 37 2.40 -5.53 -6.41
C ARG A 37 2.65 -5.53 -4.92
N PHE A 38 3.47 -6.45 -4.45
CA PHE A 38 3.91 -6.52 -3.06
C PHE A 38 5.31 -5.95 -2.93
N PHE A 39 5.54 -5.20 -1.87
CA PHE A 39 6.81 -4.52 -1.62
C PHE A 39 7.28 -4.86 -0.21
N THR A 40 8.54 -5.30 -0.09
CA THR A 40 9.16 -5.60 1.20
C THR A 40 10.53 -4.96 1.31
N CYS A 41 10.80 -4.33 2.46
CA CYS A 41 12.12 -3.87 2.83
C CYS A 41 12.87 -4.99 3.55
N HIS A 42 13.96 -5.48 2.94
CA HIS A 42 14.86 -6.47 3.54
C HIS A 42 15.67 -5.98 4.76
N VAL A 43 15.60 -4.69 5.10
CA VAL A 43 16.32 -4.12 6.25
C VAL A 43 15.41 -4.03 7.47
N CYS A 44 14.20 -3.48 7.31
CA CYS A 44 13.28 -3.24 8.42
C CYS A 44 12.08 -4.18 8.49
N GLY A 45 11.84 -4.96 7.44
CA GLY A 45 10.62 -5.78 7.34
C GLY A 45 9.35 -4.98 7.00
N ASP A 46 9.45 -3.66 6.79
CA ASP A 46 8.33 -2.85 6.26
C ASP A 46 7.85 -3.47 4.96
N ASN A 47 6.56 -3.74 4.89
CA ASN A 47 5.95 -4.32 3.72
C ASN A 47 4.55 -3.77 3.48
N TRP A 48 4.20 -3.69 2.21
CA TRP A 48 2.90 -3.21 1.77
C TRP A 48 2.52 -3.81 0.41
N LEU A 49 1.23 -3.92 0.19
CA LEU A 49 0.62 -4.39 -1.05
C LEU A 49 -0.03 -3.20 -1.77
N SER A 50 0.16 -3.09 -3.08
CA SER A 50 -0.61 -2.21 -3.95
C SER A 50 -1.50 -3.08 -4.82
N VAL A 51 -2.79 -2.84 -4.79
CA VAL A 51 -3.75 -3.47 -5.71
C VAL A 51 -4.36 -2.38 -6.55
N ARG A 52 -4.18 -2.50 -7.87
CA ARG A 52 -4.80 -1.60 -8.84
C ARG A 52 -5.93 -2.35 -9.52
N ARG A 53 -7.12 -1.75 -9.51
CA ARG A 53 -8.31 -2.19 -10.24
C ARG A 53 -8.66 -1.10 -11.25
N VAL A 54 -8.93 -1.50 -12.49
CA VAL A 54 -9.42 -0.60 -13.53
C VAL A 54 -10.78 -1.12 -13.96
N ASP A 55 -11.82 -0.32 -13.74
CA ASP A 55 -13.13 -0.48 -14.36
C ASP A 55 -13.29 0.63 -15.41
N GLN A 56 -14.12 0.42 -16.43
CA GLN A 56 -14.27 1.18 -17.68
C GLN A 56 -13.79 2.65 -17.66
N ASN A 57 -14.22 3.43 -16.66
CA ASN A 57 -13.86 4.83 -16.48
C ASN A 57 -13.35 5.18 -15.06
N ASP A 58 -13.17 4.21 -14.16
CA ASP A 58 -12.73 4.44 -12.79
C ASP A 58 -11.57 3.50 -12.45
N CYS A 59 -10.50 4.07 -11.92
CA CYS A 59 -9.33 3.34 -11.50
C CYS A 59 -9.18 3.52 -9.99
N GLN A 60 -9.07 2.41 -9.29
CA GLN A 60 -8.89 2.38 -7.86
C GLN A 60 -7.55 1.75 -7.53
N ILE A 61 -6.78 2.38 -6.65
CA ILE A 61 -5.51 1.83 -6.17
C ILE A 61 -5.53 1.76 -4.66
N THR A 62 -5.57 0.54 -4.15
CA THR A 62 -5.57 0.23 -2.73
C THR A 62 -4.16 -0.09 -2.27
N PHE A 63 -3.69 0.63 -1.27
CA PHE A 63 -2.43 0.39 -0.59
C PHE A 63 -2.73 -0.22 0.77
N VAL A 64 -2.22 -1.43 1.04
CA VAL A 64 -2.36 -2.14 2.32
C VAL A 64 -0.99 -2.24 2.97
N HIS A 65 -0.82 -1.65 4.14
CA HIS A 65 0.40 -1.75 4.92
C HIS A 65 0.27 -2.86 5.97
N GLN A 66 0.98 -3.97 5.74
CA GLN A 66 0.92 -5.17 6.58
C GLN A 66 2.22 -5.36 7.36
N MET A 67 2.52 -4.43 8.26
CA MET A 67 3.75 -4.46 9.09
C MET A 67 3.74 -5.55 10.19
N GLY A 68 3.03 -6.67 9.99
CA GLY A 68 2.88 -7.77 10.97
C GLY A 68 2.04 -7.44 12.20
N LEU A 69 1.62 -6.18 12.36
CA LEU A 69 0.81 -5.68 13.46
C LEU A 69 -0.63 -5.44 12.96
N GLN A 70 -1.61 -6.03 13.64
CA GLN A 70 -3.01 -5.64 13.49
C GLN A 70 -3.27 -4.37 14.33
N PRO A 71 -4.15 -3.47 13.87
CA PRO A 71 -5.05 -3.55 12.69
C PRO A 71 -4.35 -3.30 11.34
N LEU A 72 -4.96 -3.66 10.20
CA LEU A 72 -4.39 -3.37 8.87
C LEU A 72 -4.54 -1.89 8.52
N LEU A 73 -3.50 -1.23 8.00
CA LEU A 73 -3.65 0.14 7.49
C LEU A 73 -3.91 0.10 6.00
N LYS A 74 -5.05 0.62 5.56
CA LYS A 74 -5.42 0.70 4.14
C LYS A 74 -5.59 2.15 3.74
N ARG A 75 -5.15 2.52 2.55
CA ARG A 75 -5.55 3.77 1.90
C ARG A 75 -5.88 3.52 0.44
N VAL A 76 -6.89 4.21 -0.06
CA VAL A 76 -7.47 3.93 -1.37
C VAL A 76 -7.49 5.22 -2.18
N ALA A 77 -6.83 5.21 -3.33
CA ALA A 77 -6.89 6.29 -4.30
C ALA A 77 -8.00 6.01 -5.30
N HIS A 78 -8.91 6.97 -5.49
CA HIS A 78 -9.92 6.97 -6.54
C HIS A 78 -9.50 7.92 -7.66
N MET A 79 -9.58 7.49 -8.92
CA MET A 79 -9.16 8.30 -10.06
C MET A 79 -9.93 7.95 -11.35
N GLN A 80 -10.31 8.97 -12.10
CA GLN A 80 -10.99 8.82 -13.40
C GLN A 80 -10.07 8.40 -14.57
N THR A 81 -8.74 8.39 -14.39
CA THR A 81 -7.80 8.09 -15.48
C THR A 81 -6.77 7.02 -15.08
N PRO A 82 -6.54 5.99 -15.93
CA PRO A 82 -5.63 4.88 -15.60
C PRO A 82 -4.15 5.18 -15.82
N VAL A 83 -3.76 6.37 -16.30
CA VAL A 83 -2.49 6.48 -17.03
C VAL A 83 -1.28 6.75 -16.11
N ILE A 84 -1.39 7.54 -15.03
CA ILE A 84 -0.26 7.78 -14.10
C ILE A 84 -0.77 8.18 -12.71
N LEU A 85 -0.29 7.53 -11.64
CA LEU A 85 -0.46 7.97 -10.25
C LEU A 85 0.37 9.24 -9.99
N THR A 86 -0.28 10.39 -9.98
CA THR A 86 0.27 11.63 -9.41
C THR A 86 -0.72 12.20 -8.42
N GLU A 87 -0.29 13.06 -7.50
CA GLU A 87 -1.24 13.74 -6.59
C GLU A 87 -2.32 14.52 -7.36
N ALA A 88 -2.02 14.97 -8.60
CA ALA A 88 -2.94 15.70 -9.46
C ALA A 88 -3.99 14.82 -10.18
N THR A 89 -3.82 13.50 -10.19
CA THR A 89 -4.72 12.56 -10.87
C THR A 89 -5.61 11.80 -9.90
N VAL A 90 -5.41 11.96 -8.58
CA VAL A 90 -6.25 11.34 -7.56
C VAL A 90 -7.38 12.28 -7.22
N ASP A 91 -8.61 11.84 -7.48
CA ASP A 91 -9.82 12.60 -7.18
C ASP A 91 -10.11 12.61 -5.67
N ARG A 92 -9.84 11.48 -5.00
CA ARG A 92 -10.11 11.30 -3.57
C ARG A 92 -9.23 10.21 -2.96
N TRP A 93 -8.90 10.41 -1.68
CA TRP A 93 -8.31 9.40 -0.81
C TRP A 93 -9.32 8.95 0.24
N ASP A 94 -9.42 7.64 0.44
CA ASP A 94 -10.06 7.04 1.61
C ASP A 94 -9.00 6.35 2.48
N TYR A 95 -9.15 6.46 3.79
CA TYR A 95 -8.22 5.90 4.77
C TYR A 95 -8.97 4.96 5.69
N LEU A 96 -8.42 3.77 5.94
CA LEU A 96 -9.02 2.78 6.81
C LEU A 96 -8.00 2.18 7.78
N ILE A 97 -8.47 1.93 9.00
CA ILE A 97 -7.78 1.14 10.02
C ILE A 97 -8.60 -0.13 10.24
N GLY A 98 -8.03 -1.28 9.88
CA GLY A 98 -8.76 -2.53 9.72
C GLY A 98 -9.76 -2.42 8.56
N ASP A 99 -11.04 -2.36 8.91
CA ASP A 99 -12.16 -2.16 8.00
C ASP A 99 -12.96 -0.88 8.33
N GLU A 100 -12.50 -0.11 9.32
CA GLU A 100 -13.15 1.13 9.75
C GLU A 100 -12.57 2.33 9.01
N PRO A 101 -13.42 3.17 8.37
CA PRO A 101 -12.96 4.40 7.73
C PRO A 101 -12.59 5.44 8.80
N VAL A 102 -11.41 6.04 8.65
CA VAL A 102 -10.87 7.05 9.56
C VAL A 102 -10.42 8.32 8.82
N PRO A 103 -10.26 9.45 9.51
CA PRO A 103 -9.60 10.63 8.96
C PRO A 103 -8.13 10.38 8.59
N GLU A 104 -7.61 11.17 7.64
CA GLU A 104 -6.23 11.07 7.17
C GLU A 104 -5.19 11.25 8.29
N ASP A 105 -5.43 12.21 9.19
CA ASP A 105 -4.48 12.54 10.26
C ASP A 105 -4.32 11.37 11.23
N GLU A 106 -5.43 10.74 11.64
CA GLU A 106 -5.43 9.55 12.50
C GLU A 106 -4.73 8.36 11.83
N TRP A 107 -5.01 8.15 10.54
CA TRP A 107 -4.34 7.11 9.77
C TRP A 107 -2.83 7.32 9.66
N ARG A 108 -2.41 8.58 9.48
CA ARG A 108 -1.01 8.99 9.35
C ARG A 108 -0.26 8.79 10.66
N ASP A 109 -0.86 9.16 11.79
CA ASP A 109 -0.26 8.99 13.11
C ASP A 109 0.02 7.51 13.38
N GLU A 110 -0.96 6.63 13.13
CA GLU A 110 -0.80 5.17 13.30
C GLU A 110 0.25 4.58 12.35
N LEU A 111 0.35 5.09 11.11
CA LEU A 111 1.41 4.67 10.18
C LEU A 111 2.80 5.07 10.68
N ASP A 112 2.95 6.29 11.17
CA ASP A 112 4.24 6.82 11.62
C ASP A 112 4.71 6.15 12.92
N ASP A 113 3.80 5.85 13.84
CA ASP A 113 4.09 5.04 15.04
C ASP A 113 4.65 3.66 14.68
N ARG A 114 4.03 2.97 13.73
CA ARG A 114 4.53 1.66 13.26
C ARG A 114 5.90 1.76 12.60
N ARG A 115 6.11 2.79 11.78
CA ARG A 115 7.42 3.04 11.16
C ARG A 115 8.49 3.32 12.22
N GLN A 116 8.14 4.01 13.29
CA GLN A 116 9.05 4.24 14.41
C GLN A 116 9.46 2.92 15.08
N VAL A 117 8.51 2.01 15.29
CA VAL A 117 8.81 0.66 15.80
C VAL A 117 9.76 -0.08 14.85
N LEU A 118 9.49 -0.09 13.54
CA LEU A 118 10.37 -0.74 12.56
C LEU A 118 11.77 -0.10 12.49
N ARG A 119 11.88 1.22 12.59
CA ARG A 119 13.17 1.93 12.68
C ARG A 119 13.98 1.51 13.90
N SER A 120 13.30 1.27 15.04
CA SER A 120 13.97 0.81 16.27
C SER A 120 14.60 -0.57 16.09
N ILE A 121 14.01 -1.44 15.26
CA ILE A 121 14.55 -2.77 14.94
C ILE A 121 15.80 -2.67 14.05
N CYS A 122 15.82 -1.72 13.10
CA CYS A 122 16.96 -1.53 12.19
C CYS A 122 18.19 -0.86 12.79
N SER A 123 18.02 -0.21 13.94
CA SER A 123 19.09 0.58 14.56
C SER A 123 19.98 -0.26 15.48
N ASN A 124 19.79 -1.59 15.52
CA ASN A 124 20.63 -2.56 16.25
C ASN A 124 21.58 -3.30 15.33
#